data_AF-A0A5R9BW36-F1
#
_entry.id   AF-A0A5R9BW36-F1
#
_cell.length_a   1.000
_cell.length_b   1.000
_cell.length_c   1.000
_cell.angle_alpha   90.00
_cell.angle_beta   90.00
_cell.angle_gamma   90.00
#
_symmetry.space_group_name_H-M   'P 1'
#
loop_
_entity.id
_entity.type
_entity.pdbx_description
1 polymer ?
#
loop_
_entity_poly.entity_id
_entity_poly.type
_entity_poly.pdbx_seq_one_letter_code
_entity_poly.pdbx_strand_id
1 'polypeptide(L)'
;MKFLKWLWKHLFIIIIATVVTIFMGYLVIRWICYKDTYLYRYLFQDANGKFVWTGLTAIVAIITLAINAWDNRRKFKADLVSKSRIEWMNTVRPYISDYYENFNQYVYEYMLFMNSIPGSAERTERNEALTKRMHKIKKAYYNIKLYVPNSKSNKKLLKNIELTWYELGYIGPYFEYGFDFGKIRRNEQMQQSYSKVVIEYVSSLSKKGIEEASKYFKDEWEHAKNGD
;
A
#
# COMPACT_ATOMS: atom_id res chain seq x y z
N MET A 1 9.80 19.75 1.11
CA MET A 1 10.80 18.65 0.98
C MET A 1 12.15 19.05 0.35
N LYS A 2 12.23 19.89 -0.70
CA LYS A 2 13.52 20.29 -1.31
C LYS A 2 14.45 21.08 -0.36
N PHE A 3 13.89 22.00 0.44
CA PHE A 3 14.66 22.80 1.40
C PHE A 3 15.27 21.96 2.52
N LEU A 4 14.53 20.98 3.04
CA LEU A 4 15.01 20.08 4.09
C LEU A 4 16.17 19.17 3.60
N LYS A 5 16.08 18.68 2.35
CA LYS A 5 17.17 17.93 1.69
C LYS A 5 18.40 18.81 1.45
N TRP A 6 18.22 20.09 1.12
CA TRP A 6 19.32 21.06 0.96
C TRP A 6 19.99 21.37 2.30
N LEU A 7 19.21 21.59 3.35
CA LEU A 7 19.71 21.86 4.70
C LEU A 7 20.52 20.68 5.24
N TRP A 8 20.05 19.44 5.03
CA TRP A 8 20.77 18.23 5.43
C TRP A 8 22.13 18.08 4.72
N LYS A 9 22.21 18.44 3.43
CA LYS A 9 23.48 18.44 2.68
C LYS A 9 24.48 19.47 3.24
N HIS A 10 24.02 20.66 3.61
CA HIS A 10 24.91 21.67 4.19
C HIS A 10 25.33 21.35 5.62
N LEU A 11 24.42 20.85 6.45
CA LEU A 11 24.73 20.33 7.78
C LEU A 11 25.79 19.22 7.73
N PHE A 12 25.72 18.39 6.71
CA PHE A 12 26.68 17.31 6.48
C PHE A 12 28.09 17.81 6.13
N ILE A 13 28.20 18.81 5.23
CA ILE A 13 29.49 19.45 4.93
C ILE A 13 30.08 20.07 6.18
N ILE A 14 29.25 20.70 7.01
CA ILE A 14 29.67 21.31 8.27
C ILE A 14 30.17 20.23 9.25
N ILE A 15 29.48 19.10 9.40
CA ILE A 15 29.91 18.00 10.29
C ILE A 15 31.26 17.43 9.83
N ILE A 16 31.44 17.16 8.53
CA ILE A 16 32.73 16.66 8.00
C ILE A 16 33.84 17.67 8.25
N ALA A 17 33.60 18.96 7.94
CA ALA A 17 34.57 20.01 8.20
C ALA A 17 34.95 20.05 9.68
N THR A 18 33.96 20.00 10.58
CA THR A 18 34.18 20.05 12.03
C THR A 18 34.97 18.84 12.54
N VAL A 19 34.64 17.62 12.09
CA VAL A 19 35.36 16.39 12.49
C VAL A 19 36.81 16.44 11.99
N VAL A 20 37.04 16.91 10.77
CA VAL A 20 38.39 17.10 10.22
C VAL A 20 39.16 18.15 11.03
N THR A 21 38.53 19.27 11.39
CA THR A 21 39.16 20.31 12.21
C THR A 21 39.52 19.79 13.61
N ILE A 22 38.63 19.04 14.26
CA ILE A 22 38.87 18.43 15.58
C ILE A 22 40.01 17.40 15.50
N PHE A 23 40.01 16.55 14.47
CA PHE A 23 41.05 15.54 14.27
C PHE A 23 42.42 16.18 14.01
N MET A 24 42.47 17.22 13.18
CA MET A 24 43.70 17.99 12.94
C MET A 24 44.17 18.70 14.23
N GLY A 25 43.25 19.29 14.99
CA GLY A 25 43.54 19.88 16.30
C GLY A 25 44.10 18.86 17.29
N TYR A 26 43.53 17.65 17.35
CA TYR A 26 44.04 16.55 18.16
C TYR A 26 45.46 16.14 17.76
N LEU A 27 45.74 16.00 16.45
CA LEU A 27 47.09 15.69 15.97
C LEU A 27 48.10 16.79 16.32
N VAL A 28 47.70 18.06 16.24
CA VAL A 28 48.54 19.21 16.60
C VAL A 28 48.81 19.25 18.11
N ILE A 29 47.80 19.04 18.95
CA ILE A 29 47.98 18.98 20.41
C ILE A 29 48.87 17.79 20.79
N ARG A 30 48.69 16.64 20.16
CA ARG A 30 49.54 15.46 20.41
C ARG A 30 51.00 15.70 19.99
N TRP A 31 51.20 16.41 18.89
CA TRP A 31 52.51 16.83 18.41
C TRP A 31 53.20 17.81 19.37
N ILE A 32 52.49 18.84 19.83
CA ILE A 32 53.04 19.90 20.70
C ILE A 32 53.23 19.42 22.14
N CYS A 33 52.21 18.77 22.74
CA CYS A 33 52.21 18.45 24.17
C CYS A 33 52.88 17.10 24.48
N TYR A 34 52.78 16.10 23.60
CA TYR A 34 53.24 14.74 23.90
C TYR A 34 54.47 14.31 23.08
N LYS A 35 54.95 15.15 22.14
CA LYS A 35 56.05 14.85 21.19
C LYS A 35 55.86 13.55 20.40
N ASP A 36 54.66 12.96 20.42
CA ASP A 36 54.33 11.71 19.75
C ASP A 36 54.04 12.00 18.27
N THR A 37 55.09 11.89 17.46
CA THR A 37 55.09 12.19 16.02
C THR A 37 54.80 10.97 15.17
N TYR A 38 54.69 9.78 15.75
CA TYR A 38 54.70 8.52 15.00
C TYR A 38 53.54 8.44 13.99
N LEU A 39 52.32 8.71 14.45
CA LEU A 39 51.12 8.62 13.62
C LEU A 39 51.06 9.71 12.55
N TYR A 40 51.54 10.92 12.89
CA TYR A 40 51.65 12.03 11.95
C TYR A 40 52.71 11.77 10.87
N ARG A 41 53.88 11.25 11.26
CA ARG A 41 54.94 10.84 10.34
C ARG A 41 54.47 9.74 9.41
N TYR A 42 53.81 8.72 9.94
CA TYR A 42 53.34 7.58 9.18
C TYR A 42 52.28 7.93 8.14
N LEU A 43 51.37 8.86 8.46
CA LEU A 43 50.26 9.22 7.58
C LEU A 43 50.56 10.41 6.66
N PHE A 44 51.42 11.34 7.08
CA PHE A 44 51.57 12.63 6.42
C PHE A 44 53.01 13.03 6.10
N GLN A 45 54.04 12.21 6.39
CA GLN A 45 55.42 12.49 6.00
C GLN A 45 56.04 11.37 5.15
N ASP A 46 56.78 11.77 4.11
CA ASP A 46 57.65 10.89 3.34
C ASP A 46 58.95 10.58 4.13
N ALA A 47 59.75 9.60 3.66
CA ALA A 47 61.06 9.25 4.23
C ALA A 47 62.02 10.46 4.38
N ASN A 48 61.80 11.50 3.55
CA ASN A 48 62.56 12.76 3.58
C ASN A 48 61.95 13.84 4.50
N GLY A 49 60.93 13.51 5.30
CA GLY A 49 60.25 14.44 6.21
C GLY A 49 59.34 15.47 5.52
N LYS A 50 59.12 15.34 4.20
CA LYS A 50 58.22 16.23 3.44
C LYS A 50 56.77 15.81 3.62
N PHE A 51 55.87 16.79 3.69
CA PHE A 51 54.44 16.55 3.84
C PHE A 51 53.86 15.86 2.58
N VAL A 52 53.08 14.79 2.78
CA VAL A 52 52.41 14.05 1.70
C VAL A 52 50.91 14.08 1.89
N TRP A 53 50.20 14.47 0.82
CA TRP A 53 48.74 14.56 0.80
C TRP A 53 48.02 13.20 0.76
N THR A 54 48.75 12.10 0.53
CA THR A 54 48.20 10.75 0.35
C THR A 54 47.39 10.28 1.58
N GLY A 55 47.87 10.55 2.80
CA GLY A 55 47.14 10.21 4.03
C GLY A 55 45.81 10.94 4.15
N LEU A 56 45.75 12.23 3.76
CA LEU A 56 44.50 12.98 3.76
C LEU A 56 43.53 12.43 2.72
N THR A 57 44.01 12.11 1.51
CA THR A 57 43.17 11.52 0.46
C THR A 57 42.62 10.15 0.85
N ALA A 58 43.40 9.33 1.57
CA ALA A 58 42.96 8.03 2.06
C ALA A 58 41.85 8.16 3.11
N ILE A 59 41.97 9.11 4.06
CA ILE A 59 40.93 9.38 5.07
C ILE A 59 39.63 9.84 4.40
N VAL A 60 39.71 10.78 3.46
CA VAL A 60 38.54 11.28 2.72
C VAL A 60 37.89 10.16 1.91
N ALA A 61 38.68 9.29 1.27
CA ALA A 61 38.18 8.16 0.52
C ALA A 61 37.44 7.14 1.40
N ILE A 62 38.00 6.80 2.58
CA ILE A 62 37.36 5.88 3.54
C ILE A 62 36.02 6.44 4.03
N ILE A 63 35.99 7.72 4.41
CA ILE A 63 34.76 8.40 4.83
C ILE A 63 33.73 8.34 3.70
N THR A 64 34.12 8.72 2.48
CA THR A 64 33.25 8.71 1.30
C THR A 64 32.68 7.32 1.00
N LEU A 65 33.50 6.27 1.10
CA LEU A 65 33.06 4.89 0.94
C LEU A 65 32.08 4.46 2.03
N ALA A 66 32.34 4.79 3.30
CA ALA A 66 31.45 4.47 4.41
C ALA A 66 30.07 5.14 4.25
N ILE A 67 30.05 6.40 3.80
CA ILE A 67 28.82 7.14 3.51
C ILE A 67 28.08 6.51 2.33
N ASN A 68 28.76 6.24 1.23
CA ASN A 68 28.15 5.60 0.06
C ASN A 68 27.55 4.24 0.42
N ALA A 69 28.26 3.44 1.23
CA ALA A 69 27.75 2.16 1.72
C ALA A 69 26.49 2.34 2.59
N TRP A 70 26.48 3.34 3.49
CA TRP A 70 25.33 3.64 4.34
C TRP A 70 24.11 4.15 3.55
N ASP A 71 24.32 5.08 2.63
CA ASP A 71 23.26 5.64 1.79
C ASP A 71 22.69 4.58 0.84
N ASN A 72 23.55 3.76 0.22
CA ASN A 72 23.12 2.65 -0.62
C ASN A 72 22.29 1.62 0.16
N ARG A 73 22.66 1.30 1.42
CA ARG A 73 21.87 0.40 2.26
C ARG A 73 20.47 0.97 2.54
N ARG A 74 20.37 2.27 2.80
CA ARG A 74 19.08 2.94 3.05
C ARG A 74 18.21 2.97 1.80
N LYS A 75 18.79 3.35 0.66
CA LYS A 75 18.13 3.32 -0.65
C LYS A 75 17.62 1.92 -0.99
N PHE A 76 18.47 0.90 -0.85
CA PHE A 76 18.08 -0.49 -1.09
C PHE A 76 16.90 -0.93 -0.22
N LYS A 77 16.92 -0.58 1.07
CA LYS A 77 15.79 -0.89 1.97
C LYS A 77 14.51 -0.18 1.54
N ALA A 78 14.58 1.11 1.20
CA ALA A 78 13.43 1.88 0.74
C ALA A 78 12.85 1.32 -0.57
N ASP A 79 13.72 0.97 -1.53
CA ASP A 79 13.32 0.35 -2.80
C ASP A 79 12.66 -1.02 -2.57
N LEU A 80 13.18 -1.82 -1.64
CA LEU A 80 12.62 -3.13 -1.30
C LEU A 80 11.23 -3.00 -0.65
N VAL A 81 11.05 -2.04 0.26
CA VAL A 81 9.75 -1.75 0.88
C VAL A 81 8.75 -1.25 -0.18
N SER A 82 9.17 -0.30 -1.02
CA SER A 82 8.36 0.23 -2.12
C SER A 82 7.90 -0.87 -3.07
N LYS A 83 8.83 -1.72 -3.50
CA LYS A 83 8.55 -2.85 -4.39
C LYS A 83 7.58 -3.85 -3.76
N SER A 84 7.80 -4.22 -2.50
CA SER A 84 6.90 -5.11 -1.76
C SER A 84 5.49 -4.52 -1.64
N ARG A 85 5.37 -3.22 -1.38
CA ARG A 85 4.06 -2.53 -1.30
C ARG A 85 3.35 -2.50 -2.65
N ILE A 86 4.07 -2.22 -3.74
CA ILE A 86 3.54 -2.23 -5.11
C ILE A 86 3.07 -3.63 -5.50
N GLU A 87 3.88 -4.65 -5.22
CA GLU A 87 3.53 -6.05 -5.47
C GLU A 87 2.26 -6.46 -4.71
N TRP A 88 2.21 -6.13 -3.41
CA TRP A 88 1.01 -6.33 -2.60
C TRP A 88 -0.23 -5.64 -3.20
N MET A 89 -0.13 -4.37 -3.63
CA MET A 89 -1.26 -3.68 -4.27
C MET A 89 -1.69 -4.36 -5.57
N ASN A 90 -0.74 -4.82 -6.39
CA ASN A 90 -1.03 -5.53 -7.63
C ASN A 90 -1.71 -6.88 -7.39
N THR A 91 -1.45 -7.52 -6.25
CA THR A 91 -2.16 -8.75 -5.82
C THR A 91 -3.56 -8.45 -5.28
N VAL A 92 -3.72 -7.41 -4.46
CA VAL A 92 -5.00 -7.13 -3.76
C VAL A 92 -6.04 -6.46 -4.65
N ARG A 93 -5.64 -5.55 -5.56
CA ARG A 93 -6.58 -4.82 -6.44
C ARG A 93 -7.47 -5.76 -7.27
N PRO A 94 -6.95 -6.82 -7.92
CA PRO A 94 -7.79 -7.80 -8.61
C PRO A 94 -8.82 -8.45 -7.71
N TYR A 95 -8.46 -8.85 -6.47
CA TYR A 95 -9.43 -9.47 -5.56
C TYR A 95 -10.58 -8.53 -5.19
N ILE A 96 -10.28 -7.23 -5.01
CA ILE A 96 -11.32 -6.23 -4.72
C ILE A 96 -12.19 -5.99 -5.95
N SER A 97 -11.59 -5.93 -7.14
CA SER A 97 -12.33 -5.82 -8.40
C SER A 97 -13.27 -7.01 -8.59
N ASP A 98 -12.74 -8.23 -8.47
CA ASP A 98 -13.51 -9.47 -8.55
C ASP A 98 -14.63 -9.51 -7.52
N TYR A 99 -14.36 -9.05 -6.29
CA TYR A 99 -15.35 -9.00 -5.23
C TYR A 99 -16.53 -8.09 -5.62
N TYR A 100 -16.28 -6.82 -5.98
CA TYR A 100 -17.36 -5.88 -6.30
C TYR A 100 -18.08 -6.23 -7.62
N GLU A 101 -17.37 -6.77 -8.61
CA GLU A 101 -17.98 -7.26 -9.84
C GLU A 101 -18.97 -8.39 -9.54
N ASN A 102 -18.53 -9.43 -8.83
CA ASN A 102 -19.39 -10.56 -8.53
C ASN A 102 -20.50 -10.19 -7.53
N PHE A 103 -20.26 -9.26 -6.61
CA PHE A 103 -21.28 -8.69 -5.72
C PHE A 103 -22.42 -8.03 -6.52
N ASN A 104 -22.09 -7.12 -7.43
CA ASN A 104 -23.10 -6.43 -8.26
C ASN A 104 -23.86 -7.43 -9.15
N GLN A 105 -23.15 -8.36 -9.77
CA GLN A 105 -23.78 -9.41 -10.59
C GLN A 105 -24.69 -10.32 -9.77
N TYR A 106 -24.30 -10.69 -8.55
CA TYR A 106 -25.12 -11.51 -7.66
C TYR A 106 -26.46 -10.85 -7.34
N VAL A 107 -26.45 -9.54 -7.03
CA VAL A 107 -27.66 -8.78 -6.71
C VAL A 107 -28.62 -8.72 -7.91
N TYR A 108 -28.07 -8.48 -9.10
CA TYR A 108 -28.84 -8.45 -10.34
C TYR A 108 -29.43 -9.84 -10.68
N GLU A 109 -28.63 -10.90 -10.61
CA GLU A 109 -29.09 -12.27 -10.82
C GLU A 109 -30.14 -12.69 -9.79
N TYR A 110 -30.04 -12.18 -8.55
CA TYR A 110 -31.00 -12.52 -7.50
C TYR A 110 -32.37 -11.93 -7.81
N MET A 111 -32.41 -10.68 -8.30
CA MET A 111 -33.65 -10.09 -8.80
C MET A 111 -34.27 -10.96 -9.91
N LEU A 112 -33.47 -11.38 -10.89
CA LEU A 112 -33.95 -12.22 -11.99
C LEU A 112 -34.45 -13.59 -11.50
N PHE A 113 -33.73 -14.21 -10.57
CA PHE A 113 -34.14 -15.45 -9.92
C PHE A 113 -35.48 -15.30 -9.21
N MET A 114 -35.70 -14.22 -8.46
CA MET A 114 -36.95 -14.00 -7.75
C MET A 114 -38.13 -13.74 -8.68
N ASN A 115 -37.89 -13.10 -9.83
CA ASN A 115 -38.90 -12.87 -10.87
C ASN A 115 -39.23 -14.14 -11.69
N SER A 116 -38.33 -15.13 -11.71
CA SER A 116 -38.53 -16.36 -12.48
C SER A 116 -39.62 -17.26 -11.90
N ILE A 117 -40.30 -17.99 -12.79
CA ILE A 117 -41.40 -18.89 -12.43
C ILE A 117 -40.88 -20.00 -11.48
N PRO A 118 -41.49 -20.20 -10.30
CA PRO A 118 -41.12 -21.30 -9.40
C PRO A 118 -41.16 -22.67 -10.10
N GLY A 119 -40.09 -23.45 -9.96
CA GLY A 119 -39.98 -24.78 -10.57
C GLY A 119 -39.61 -24.80 -12.06
N SER A 120 -39.40 -23.65 -12.71
CA SER A 120 -38.95 -23.61 -14.10
C SER A 120 -37.47 -23.98 -14.25
N ALA A 121 -37.10 -24.48 -15.44
CA ALA A 121 -35.69 -24.75 -15.79
C ALA A 121 -34.82 -23.47 -15.68
N GLU A 122 -35.37 -22.32 -16.11
CA GLU A 122 -34.71 -21.02 -15.97
C GLU A 122 -34.38 -20.69 -14.51
N ARG A 123 -35.31 -20.94 -13.59
CA ARG A 123 -35.09 -20.68 -12.16
C ARG A 123 -33.97 -21.54 -11.59
N THR A 124 -33.91 -22.80 -12.01
CA THR A 124 -32.83 -23.72 -11.63
C THR A 124 -31.48 -23.22 -12.15
N GLU A 125 -31.40 -22.83 -13.43
CA GLU A 125 -30.19 -22.29 -14.04
C GLU A 125 -29.72 -21.01 -13.31
N ARG A 126 -30.65 -20.09 -13.00
CA ARG A 126 -30.34 -18.87 -12.24
C ARG A 126 -29.86 -19.18 -10.82
N ASN A 127 -30.42 -20.18 -10.16
CA ASN A 127 -29.97 -20.61 -8.84
C ASN A 127 -28.53 -21.17 -8.87
N GLU A 128 -28.20 -21.94 -9.91
CA GLU A 128 -26.82 -22.39 -10.12
C GLU A 128 -25.87 -21.23 -10.38
N ALA A 129 -26.27 -20.25 -11.20
CA ALA A 129 -25.50 -19.04 -11.45
C ALA A 129 -25.25 -18.27 -10.15
N LEU A 130 -26.29 -18.05 -9.33
CA LEU A 130 -26.17 -17.42 -8.01
C LEU A 130 -25.21 -18.16 -7.10
N THR A 131 -25.28 -19.49 -7.06
CA THR A 131 -24.38 -20.33 -6.26
C THR A 131 -22.92 -20.16 -6.72
N LYS A 132 -22.67 -20.19 -8.03
CA LYS A 132 -21.35 -19.95 -8.62
C LYS A 132 -20.83 -18.54 -8.29
N ARG A 133 -21.68 -17.52 -8.36
CA ARG A 133 -21.33 -16.13 -8.01
C ARG A 133 -20.99 -15.99 -6.54
N MET A 134 -21.81 -16.55 -5.65
CA MET A 134 -21.55 -16.54 -4.21
C MET A 134 -20.23 -17.23 -3.86
N HIS A 135 -19.86 -18.31 -4.56
CA HIS A 135 -18.54 -18.93 -4.40
C HIS A 135 -17.40 -17.99 -4.79
N LYS A 136 -17.52 -17.29 -5.93
CA LYS A 136 -16.52 -16.30 -6.37
C LYS A 136 -16.38 -15.14 -5.38
N ILE A 137 -17.50 -14.59 -4.89
CA ILE A 137 -17.51 -13.55 -3.85
C ILE A 137 -16.79 -14.04 -2.59
N LYS A 138 -17.14 -15.24 -2.09
CA LYS A 138 -16.50 -15.84 -0.92
C LYS A 138 -14.99 -15.95 -1.08
N LYS A 139 -14.54 -16.48 -2.23
CA LYS A 139 -13.12 -16.63 -2.56
C LYS A 139 -12.41 -15.27 -2.56
N ALA A 140 -12.97 -14.29 -3.26
CA ALA A 140 -12.40 -12.94 -3.33
C ALA A 140 -12.35 -12.27 -1.95
N TYR A 141 -13.44 -12.34 -1.17
CA TYR A 141 -13.51 -11.81 0.19
C TYR A 141 -12.45 -12.41 1.11
N TYR A 142 -12.29 -13.73 1.12
CA TYR A 142 -11.28 -14.36 1.97
C TYR A 142 -9.85 -14.08 1.52
N ASN A 143 -9.60 -13.97 0.22
CA ASN A 143 -8.30 -13.51 -0.28
C ASN A 143 -8.01 -12.08 0.19
N ILE A 144 -9.00 -11.18 0.13
CA ILE A 144 -8.86 -9.82 0.68
C ILE A 144 -8.50 -9.89 2.16
N LYS A 145 -9.22 -10.67 2.98
CA LYS A 145 -8.92 -10.79 4.42
C LYS A 145 -7.54 -11.39 4.70
N LEU A 146 -7.05 -12.28 3.85
CA LEU A 146 -5.72 -12.87 3.96
C LEU A 146 -4.61 -11.85 3.69
N TYR A 147 -4.73 -11.09 2.60
CA TYR A 147 -3.70 -10.15 2.17
C TYR A 147 -3.82 -8.77 2.84
N VAL A 148 -5.01 -8.42 3.36
CA VAL A 148 -5.28 -7.12 3.99
C VAL A 148 -5.57 -7.34 5.48
N PRO A 149 -4.55 -7.29 6.36
CA PRO A 149 -4.75 -7.48 7.78
C PRO A 149 -5.63 -6.37 8.36
N ASN A 150 -6.40 -6.69 9.40
CA ASN A 150 -7.26 -5.73 10.09
C ASN A 150 -6.43 -4.80 10.98
N SER A 151 -5.84 -3.79 10.37
CA SER A 151 -5.04 -2.75 11.02
C SER A 151 -5.72 -1.38 10.93
N LYS A 152 -5.25 -0.43 11.75
CA LYS A 152 -5.73 0.96 11.71
C LYS A 152 -5.55 1.60 10.32
N SER A 153 -4.47 1.27 9.61
CA SER A 153 -4.22 1.78 8.25
C SER A 153 -5.22 1.22 7.24
N ASN A 154 -5.51 -0.08 7.32
CA ASN A 154 -6.33 -0.77 6.33
C ASN A 154 -7.83 -0.65 6.59
N LYS A 155 -8.24 -0.12 7.75
CA LYS A 155 -9.64 0.01 8.16
C LYS A 155 -10.48 0.77 7.13
N LYS A 156 -9.92 1.79 6.47
CA LYS A 156 -10.62 2.55 5.41
C LYS A 156 -10.99 1.66 4.24
N LEU A 157 -10.10 0.76 3.83
CA LEU A 157 -10.33 -0.17 2.74
C LEU A 157 -11.32 -1.28 3.15
N LEU A 158 -11.12 -1.87 4.33
CA LEU A 158 -11.91 -3.01 4.78
C LEU A 158 -13.36 -2.66 5.13
N LYS A 159 -13.62 -1.44 5.62
CA LYS A 159 -14.95 -1.03 6.10
C LYS A 159 -16.07 -1.30 5.10
N ASN A 160 -15.91 -0.88 3.85
CA ASN A 160 -16.99 -1.05 2.85
C ASN A 160 -17.07 -2.48 2.35
N ILE A 161 -15.95 -3.20 2.27
CA ILE A 161 -15.91 -4.62 1.89
C ILE A 161 -16.64 -5.47 2.93
N GLU A 162 -16.43 -5.18 4.22
CA GLU A 162 -17.14 -5.83 5.31
C GLU A 162 -18.62 -5.46 5.31
N LEU A 163 -18.94 -4.18 5.11
CA LEU A 163 -20.33 -3.73 4.98
C LEU A 163 -21.06 -4.49 3.87
N THR A 164 -20.56 -4.46 2.63
CA THR A 164 -21.20 -5.16 1.50
C THR A 164 -21.22 -6.67 1.69
N TRP A 165 -20.26 -7.24 2.43
CA TRP A 165 -20.26 -8.66 2.79
C TRP A 165 -21.44 -8.99 3.70
N TYR A 166 -21.73 -8.15 4.70
CA TYR A 166 -22.91 -8.33 5.54
C TYR A 166 -24.21 -8.11 4.76
N GLU A 167 -24.24 -7.12 3.85
CA GLU A 167 -25.41 -6.83 3.00
C GLU A 167 -25.83 -8.01 2.11
N LEU A 168 -24.90 -8.88 1.71
CA LEU A 168 -25.23 -10.11 0.98
C LEU A 168 -26.25 -10.99 1.71
N GLY A 169 -26.21 -11.01 3.06
CA GLY A 169 -27.17 -11.74 3.87
C GLY A 169 -28.58 -11.15 3.85
N TYR A 170 -28.71 -9.86 3.49
CA TYR A 170 -29.98 -9.14 3.48
C TYR A 170 -30.61 -9.02 2.09
N ILE A 171 -29.89 -9.39 1.01
CA ILE A 171 -30.43 -9.36 -0.35
C ILE A 171 -31.72 -10.18 -0.46
N GLY A 172 -31.74 -11.41 0.05
CA GLY A 172 -32.95 -12.23 0.05
C GLY A 172 -34.13 -11.57 0.76
N PRO A 173 -33.98 -11.21 2.04
CA PRO A 173 -34.99 -10.47 2.81
C PRO A 173 -35.51 -9.20 2.11
N TYR A 174 -34.65 -8.43 1.43
CA TYR A 174 -35.09 -7.23 0.70
C TYR A 174 -36.07 -7.55 -0.41
N PHE A 175 -35.77 -8.56 -1.22
CA PHE A 175 -36.65 -8.95 -2.33
C PHE A 175 -37.90 -9.68 -1.82
N GLU A 176 -37.79 -10.55 -0.82
CA GLU A 176 -38.93 -11.24 -0.18
C GLU A 176 -39.96 -10.24 0.36
N TYR A 177 -39.52 -9.24 1.14
CA TYR A 177 -40.38 -8.15 1.58
C TYR A 177 -41.05 -7.40 0.41
N GLY A 178 -40.32 -7.21 -0.69
CA GLY A 178 -40.87 -6.62 -1.90
C GLY A 178 -42.05 -7.42 -2.45
N PHE A 179 -41.93 -8.75 -2.51
CA PHE A 179 -43.01 -9.63 -2.98
C PHE A 179 -44.17 -9.74 -1.99
N ASP A 180 -43.89 -9.95 -0.71
CA ASP A 180 -44.91 -10.20 0.31
C ASP A 180 -45.86 -9.00 0.48
N PHE A 181 -45.35 -7.79 0.30
CA PHE A 181 -46.12 -6.55 0.38
C PHE A 181 -46.58 -6.02 -0.98
N GLY A 182 -46.49 -6.82 -2.04
CA GLY A 182 -46.96 -6.47 -3.38
C GLY A 182 -46.22 -5.30 -4.04
N LYS A 183 -45.01 -4.97 -3.55
CA LYS A 183 -44.09 -3.95 -4.12
C LYS A 183 -43.22 -4.51 -5.25
N ILE A 184 -43.28 -5.83 -5.47
CA ILE A 184 -42.75 -6.56 -6.62
C ILE A 184 -43.84 -7.55 -7.06
N ARG A 185 -44.22 -7.56 -8.35
CA ARG A 185 -45.11 -8.58 -8.95
C ARG A 185 -44.31 -9.45 -9.92
N ARG A 186 -44.60 -10.74 -9.92
CA ARG A 186 -43.98 -11.70 -10.85
C ARG A 186 -44.50 -11.46 -12.27
N ASN A 187 -43.63 -11.63 -13.27
CA ASN A 187 -43.95 -11.57 -14.70
C ASN A 187 -44.50 -10.25 -15.27
N GLU A 188 -44.54 -9.14 -14.51
CA GLU A 188 -44.75 -7.83 -15.11
C GLU A 188 -43.41 -7.30 -15.65
N GLN A 189 -43.36 -7.01 -16.94
CA GLN A 189 -42.19 -6.54 -17.70
C GLN A 189 -41.65 -5.16 -17.24
N MET A 190 -42.18 -4.60 -16.15
CA MET A 190 -41.70 -3.39 -15.52
C MET A 190 -40.92 -3.73 -14.25
N GLN A 191 -39.63 -3.38 -14.27
CA GLN A 191 -38.85 -3.10 -13.06
C GLN A 191 -39.70 -2.26 -12.09
N GLN A 192 -40.28 -2.89 -11.08
CA GLN A 192 -41.02 -2.17 -10.07
C GLN A 192 -40.07 -1.23 -9.33
N SER A 193 -40.57 -0.04 -8.95
CA SER A 193 -39.76 1.01 -8.33
C SER A 193 -38.96 0.49 -7.13
N TYR A 194 -39.50 -0.51 -6.41
CA TYR A 194 -38.83 -1.13 -5.27
C TYR A 194 -37.60 -1.97 -5.64
N SER A 195 -37.67 -2.85 -6.65
CA SER A 195 -36.48 -3.60 -7.11
C SER A 195 -35.39 -2.66 -7.60
N LYS A 196 -35.78 -1.58 -8.27
CA LYS A 196 -34.86 -0.52 -8.70
C LYS A 196 -34.23 0.20 -7.50
N VAL A 197 -35.00 0.53 -6.45
CA VAL A 197 -34.49 1.12 -5.21
C VAL A 197 -33.49 0.19 -4.52
N VAL A 198 -33.77 -1.11 -4.43
CA VAL A 198 -32.83 -2.09 -3.85
C VAL A 198 -31.54 -2.15 -4.67
N ILE A 199 -31.65 -2.24 -6.01
CA ILE A 199 -30.47 -2.25 -6.89
C ILE A 199 -29.68 -0.94 -6.75
N GLU A 200 -30.34 0.21 -6.72
CA GLU A 200 -29.71 1.52 -6.57
C GLU A 200 -29.00 1.66 -5.22
N TYR A 201 -29.65 1.24 -4.14
CA TYR A 201 -29.07 1.20 -2.81
C TYR A 201 -27.79 0.35 -2.80
N VAL A 202 -27.88 -0.90 -3.27
CA VAL A 202 -26.74 -1.82 -3.25
C VAL A 202 -25.62 -1.36 -4.19
N SER A 203 -25.97 -0.82 -5.36
CA SER A 203 -25.02 -0.24 -6.31
C SER A 203 -24.32 0.98 -5.71
N SER A 204 -25.01 1.79 -4.91
CA SER A 204 -24.42 2.94 -4.22
C SER A 204 -23.37 2.52 -3.19
N LEU A 205 -23.59 1.42 -2.46
CA LEU A 205 -22.62 0.85 -1.54
C LEU A 205 -21.37 0.35 -2.27
N SER A 206 -21.58 -0.39 -3.36
CA SER A 206 -20.51 -0.89 -4.22
C SER A 206 -19.69 0.26 -4.81
N LYS A 207 -20.35 1.29 -5.36
CA LYS A 207 -19.70 2.48 -5.91
C LYS A 207 -18.86 3.20 -4.85
N LYS A 208 -19.42 3.43 -3.66
CA LYS A 208 -18.69 4.03 -2.55
C LYS A 208 -17.48 3.19 -2.14
N GLY A 209 -17.66 1.87 -2.09
CA GLY A 209 -16.59 0.91 -1.85
C GLY A 209 -15.43 1.02 -2.83
N ILE A 210 -15.75 1.08 -4.12
CA ILE A 210 -14.77 1.24 -5.21
C ILE A 210 -14.07 2.60 -5.14
N GLU A 211 -14.80 3.68 -4.89
CA GLU A 211 -14.22 5.04 -4.77
C GLU A 211 -13.25 5.13 -3.59
N GLU A 212 -13.63 4.61 -2.41
CA GLU A 212 -12.76 4.59 -1.24
C GLU A 212 -11.55 3.66 -1.43
N ALA A 213 -11.72 2.51 -2.09
CA ALA A 213 -10.61 1.63 -2.45
C ALA A 213 -9.63 2.29 -3.43
N SER A 214 -10.15 2.96 -4.46
CA SER A 214 -9.34 3.71 -5.43
C SER A 214 -8.52 4.81 -4.75
N LYS A 215 -9.14 5.58 -3.87
CA LYS A 215 -8.45 6.60 -3.07
C LYS A 215 -7.38 5.99 -2.17
N TYR A 216 -7.71 4.93 -1.44
CA TYR A 216 -6.78 4.21 -0.59
C TYR A 216 -5.55 3.73 -1.39
N PHE A 217 -5.75 3.09 -2.53
CA PHE A 217 -4.64 2.59 -3.36
C PHE A 217 -3.81 3.70 -4.00
N LYS A 218 -4.40 4.88 -4.22
CA LYS A 218 -3.67 6.07 -4.67
C LYS A 218 -2.77 6.60 -3.55
N ASP A 219 -3.28 6.69 -2.34
CA ASP A 219 -2.51 7.14 -1.18
C ASP A 219 -1.34 6.17 -0.91
N GLU A 220 -1.59 4.86 -0.97
CA GLU A 220 -0.57 3.82 -0.81
C GLU A 220 0.49 3.83 -1.92
N TRP A 221 0.10 4.19 -3.14
CA TRP A 221 1.04 4.36 -4.24
C TRP A 221 1.98 5.55 -4.02
N GLU A 222 1.47 6.66 -3.49
CA GLU A 222 2.30 7.82 -3.14
C GLU A 222 3.24 7.50 -1.97
N HIS A 223 2.79 6.76 -0.96
CA HIS A 223 3.67 6.26 0.12
C HIS A 223 4.78 5.36 -0.42
N ALA A 224 4.43 4.39 -1.26
CA ALA A 224 5.40 3.50 -1.88
C ALA A 224 6.44 4.27 -2.72
N LYS A 225 6.04 5.30 -3.48
CA LYS A 225 6.97 6.14 -4.24
C LYS A 225 7.95 6.91 -3.36
N ASN A 226 7.53 7.29 -2.16
CA ASN A 226 8.37 8.03 -1.22
C ASN A 226 9.25 7.12 -0.36
N GLY A 227 9.02 5.80 -0.39
CA GLY A 227 9.72 4.82 0.44
C GLY A 227 9.26 4.82 1.90
N ASP A 228 8.02 5.26 2.14
CA ASP A 228 7.38 5.34 3.46
C ASP A 228 6.66 4.03 3.85
#